data_AF-A0ABD6M964-F1
#
_entry.id   AF-A0ABD6M964-F1
#
_cell.length_a   1.000
_cell.length_b   1.000
_cell.length_c   1.000
_cell.angle_alpha   90.00
_cell.angle_beta   90.00
_cell.angle_gamma   90.00
#
_symmetry.space_group_name_H-M   'P 1'
#
loop_
_entity.id
_entity.type
_entity.pdbx_description
1 polymer ?
#
loop_
_entity_poly.entity_id
_entity_poly.type
_entity_poly.pdbx_seq_one_letter_code
_entity_poly.pdbx_strand_id
1 'polypeptide(L)' 'MIFWLADRWGEPDPSKIAALPADTLFHWRAFFLKQGIFKKPSPEGSDNNPPPVKSTTAAVNPSLDAQCAAVMKVLM' A
#
# COMPACT_ATOMS: atom_id res chain seq x y z
N MET A 1 -12.25 3.78 1.32
CA MET A 1 -10.89 3.30 0.98
C MET A 1 -10.89 1.98 0.24
N ILE A 2 -11.59 0.95 0.73
CA ILE A 2 -11.61 -0.39 0.10
C ILE A 2 -12.05 -0.36 -1.37
N PHE A 3 -13.15 0.30 -1.71
CA PHE A 3 -13.61 0.45 -3.11
C PHE A 3 -12.58 1.15 -4.02
N TRP A 4 -11.91 2.18 -3.51
CA TRP A 4 -10.88 2.89 -4.26
C TRP A 4 -9.63 2.02 -4.48
N LEU A 5 -9.29 1.20 -3.49
CA LEU A 5 -8.19 0.25 -3.61
C LEU A 5 -8.53 -0.88 -4.59
N ALA A 6 -9.77 -1.35 -4.59
CA ALA A 6 -10.28 -2.34 -5.55
C ALA A 6 -10.20 -1.81 -6.99
N ASP A 7 -10.68 -0.57 -7.22
CA ASP A 7 -10.60 0.11 -8.51
C ASP A 7 -9.14 0.30 -8.98
N ARG A 8 -8.25 0.73 -8.07
CA ARG A 8 -6.82 0.87 -8.36
C ARG A 8 -6.14 -0.45 -8.74
N TRP A 9 -6.64 -1.57 -8.23
CA TRP A 9 -6.07 -2.90 -8.46
C TRP A 9 -6.77 -3.64 -9.61
N GLY A 10 -7.82 -3.05 -10.19
CA GLY A 10 -8.64 -3.71 -11.21
C GLY A 10 -9.43 -4.90 -10.67
N GLU A 11 -9.63 -4.97 -9.35
CA GLU A 11 -10.44 -6.02 -8.74
C GLU A 11 -11.92 -5.59 -8.77
N PRO A 12 -12.78 -6.28 -9.55
CA PRO A 12 -14.19 -5.90 -9.68
C PRO A 12 -14.99 -6.13 -8.39
N ASP A 13 -14.53 -7.03 -7.50
CA ASP A 13 -15.18 -7.31 -6.23
C ASP A 13 -14.44 -6.65 -5.04
N PRO A 14 -15.00 -5.59 -4.43
CA PRO A 14 -14.40 -4.93 -3.28
C PRO A 14 -14.33 -5.83 -2.04
N SER A 15 -15.11 -6.92 -2.00
CA SER A 15 -15.14 -7.87 -0.89
C SER A 15 -13.82 -8.62 -0.77
N LYS A 16 -13.14 -8.90 -1.88
CA LYS A 16 -11.81 -9.53 -1.88
C LYS A 16 -10.75 -8.63 -1.27
N ILE A 17 -10.85 -7.32 -1.49
CA ILE A 17 -10.00 -6.34 -0.82
C ILE A 17 -10.35 -6.24 0.67
N ALA A 18 -11.64 -6.29 1.03
CA ALA A 18 -12.07 -6.34 2.43
C ALA A 18 -11.67 -7.62 3.16
N ALA A 19 -11.50 -8.73 2.43
CA ALA A 19 -11.04 -10.01 2.96
C ALA A 19 -9.54 -10.06 3.24
N LEU A 20 -8.77 -9.04 2.83
CA LEU A 20 -7.37 -8.93 3.19
C LEU A 20 -7.19 -8.84 4.71
N PRO A 21 -6.09 -9.38 5.26
CA PRO A 21 -5.79 -9.23 6.68
C PRO A 21 -5.83 -7.77 7.12
N ALA A 22 -6.34 -7.55 8.33
CA ALA A 22 -6.50 -6.21 8.89
C ALA A 22 -5.18 -5.43 8.89
N ASP A 23 -4.06 -6.09 9.25
CA ASP A 23 -2.72 -5.52 9.18
C ASP A 23 -2.40 -4.96 7.79
N THR A 24 -2.65 -5.74 6.73
CA THR A 24 -2.41 -5.29 5.36
C THR A 24 -3.23 -4.03 5.05
N LEU A 25 -4.52 -4.01 5.40
CA LEU A 25 -5.38 -2.85 5.20
C LEU A 25 -4.93 -1.62 5.99
N PHE A 26 -4.39 -1.81 7.21
CA PHE A 26 -3.82 -0.72 8.02
C PHE A 26 -2.53 -0.16 7.41
N HIS A 27 -1.65 -1.00 6.86
CA HIS A 27 -0.44 -0.53 6.17
C HIS A 27 -0.80 0.30 4.94
N TRP A 28 -1.73 -0.17 4.12
CA TRP A 28 -2.24 0.60 2.98
C TRP A 28 -2.86 1.92 3.44
N ARG A 29 -3.64 1.91 4.52
CA ARG A 29 -4.21 3.13 5.11
C ARG A 29 -3.15 4.15 5.47
N ALA A 30 -2.12 3.72 6.19
CA ALA A 30 -1.02 4.59 6.62
C ALA A 30 -0.24 5.15 5.43
N PHE A 31 0.02 4.31 4.42
CA PHE A 31 0.69 4.72 3.18
C PHE A 31 -0.07 5.84 2.46
N PHE A 32 -1.38 5.68 2.27
CA PHE A 32 -2.19 6.69 1.58
C PHE A 32 -2.44 7.94 2.43
N LEU A 33 -2.49 7.80 3.76
CA LEU A 33 -2.55 8.95 4.67
C LEU A 33 -1.29 9.80 4.53
N LYS A 34 -0.12 9.17 4.40
CA LYS A 34 1.16 9.85 4.16
C LYS A 34 1.25 10.51 2.80
N GLN A 35 0.67 9.91 1.76
CA GLN A 35 0.59 10.52 0.42
C GLN A 35 -0.41 11.68 0.32
N GLY A 36 -1.25 11.89 1.36
CA GLY A 36 -2.28 12.92 1.34
C GLY A 36 -3.48 12.59 0.45
N ILE A 37 -3.58 11.35 -0.04
CA ILE A 37 -4.72 10.88 -0.86
C ILE A 37 -5.99 10.81 -0.02
N PHE A 38 -5.86 10.37 1.24
CA PHE A 38 -6.94 10.46 2.22
C PHE A 38 -6.59 11.52 3.25
N LYS A 39 -7.45 12.53 3.41
CA LYS A 39 -7.39 13.41 4.57
C LYS A 39 -7.88 12.62 5.78
N LYS A 40 -7.10 12.61 6.87
CA LYS A 40 -7.59 12.10 8.16
C LYS A 40 -8.88 12.88 8.48
N PRO A 41 -10.01 12.23 8.85
CA PRO A 41 -11.07 12.97 9.51
C PRO A 41 -10.43 13.50 10.80
N SER A 42 -10.18 14.81 10.82
CA SER A 42 -9.63 15.51 11.96
C SER A 42 -10.64 15.37 13.10
N PRO A 43 -10.34 14.74 14.23
CA PRO A 43 -10.84 15.27 15.46
C PRO A 43 -10.00 16.53 15.71
N GLU A 44 -10.64 17.70 15.74
CA GLU A 44 -10.13 18.91 16.38
C GLU A 44 -8.86 18.70 17.24
N GLY A 45 -7.73 19.27 16.81
CA GLY A 45 -6.56 19.53 17.66
C GLY A 45 -5.52 18.42 17.79
N SER A 46 -4.57 18.35 16.85
CA SER A 46 -3.15 18.09 17.20
C SER A 46 -2.27 18.27 15.98
N ASP A 47 -1.71 19.47 15.87
CA ASP A 47 -0.38 19.71 15.33
C ASP A 47 0.63 18.84 16.10
N ASN A 48 0.83 17.61 15.65
CA ASN A 48 1.96 16.81 16.09
C ASN A 48 2.54 16.15 14.84
N ASN A 49 3.45 16.90 14.21
CA ASN A 49 4.42 16.38 13.25
C ASN A 49 5.16 15.22 13.91
N PRO A 50 4.92 13.95 13.52
CA PRO A 50 5.81 12.88 13.94
C PRO A 50 7.11 13.06 13.15
N PRO A 51 8.28 12.81 13.76
CA PRO A 51 9.56 12.92 13.05
C PRO A 51 9.50 12.09 11.76
N PRO A 52 10.21 12.50 10.69
CA PRO A 52 10.19 11.78 9.42
C PRO A 52 10.77 10.39 9.66
N VAL A 53 9.91 9.43 9.97
CA VAL A 53 10.26 8.01 9.97
C VAL A 53 10.60 7.77 8.51
N LYS A 54 11.91 7.61 8.26
CA LYS A 54 12.50 7.37 6.94
C LYS A 54 11.51 6.53 6.17
N SER A 55 10.96 7.11 5.11
CA SER A 55 10.37 6.31 4.05
C SER A 55 11.50 5.40 3.60
N THR A 56 11.58 4.20 4.15
CA THR A 56 12.01 3.09 3.33
C THR A 56 10.89 2.99 2.31
N THR A 57 10.96 3.83 1.27
CA THR A 57 10.56 3.41 -0.07
C THR A 57 10.95 1.97 -0.11
N ALA A 58 9.96 1.07 -0.27
CA ALA A 58 10.24 -0.31 -0.60
C ALA A 58 11.35 -0.22 -1.63
N ALA A 59 12.58 -0.52 -1.20
CA ALA A 59 13.66 -0.68 -2.11
C ALA A 59 13.09 -1.76 -3.00
N VAL A 60 12.85 -1.43 -4.26
CA VAL A 60 12.60 -2.45 -5.27
C VAL A 60 13.78 -3.38 -5.09
N ASN A 61 13.55 -4.46 -4.35
CA ASN A 61 14.61 -5.36 -3.97
C ASN A 61 15.07 -5.88 -5.33
N PRO A 62 16.28 -5.55 -5.80
CA PRO A 62 16.72 -5.96 -7.13
C PRO A 62 16.69 -7.50 -7.26
N SER A 63 16.66 -8.19 -6.12
CA SER A 63 16.41 -9.63 -6.01
C SER A 63 15.05 -10.09 -6.55
N LEU A 64 13.96 -9.33 -6.39
CA LEU A 64 12.63 -9.75 -6.84
C LEU A 64 12.52 -9.66 -8.36
N ASP A 65 13.04 -8.59 -8.96
CA ASP A 65 13.09 -8.44 -10.42
C ASP A 65 14.00 -9.51 -11.05
N ALA A 66 15.18 -9.76 -10.46
CA ALA A 66 16.07 -10.84 -10.87
C ALA A 66 15.43 -12.24 -10.75
N GLN A 67 14.64 -12.48 -9.70
CA GLN A 67 13.90 -13.73 -9.52
C GLN A 67 12.79 -13.89 -10.57
N CYS A 68 12.01 -12.84 -10.83
CA CYS A 68 10.98 -12.84 -11.87
C CYS A 68 11.58 -13.08 -13.27
N ALA A 69 12.71 -12.44 -13.58
CA ALA A 69 13.42 -12.62 -14.84
C ALA A 69 14.02 -14.02 -14.98
N ALA A 70 14.55 -14.61 -13.89
CA ALA A 70 15.08 -15.97 -13.89
C ALA A 70 13.97 -17.00 -14.17
N VAL A 71 12.80 -16.84 -13.56
CA VAL A 71 11.65 -17.72 -13.80
C VAL A 71 11.17 -17.62 -15.25
N MET A 72 11.00 -16.40 -15.79
CA MET A 72 10.59 -16.22 -17.20
C MET A 72 11.56 -16.87 -18.20
N LYS A 73 12.87 -16.92 -17.88
CA LYS A 73 13.88 -17.57 -18.72
C LYS A 73 13.84 -19.10 -18.72
N VAL A 74 13.29 -19.72 -17.67
CA VAL A 74 13.18 -21.19 -17.57
C VAL A 74 11.91 -21.70 -18.25
N LEU A 75 10.89 -20.85 -18.36
CA LEU A 75 9.60 -21.18 -18.98
C LEU A 75 9.57 -21.00 -20.51
N MET A 76 10.66 -20.53 -21.12
CA MET A 76 10.80 -20.28 -22.56
C MET A 76 11.83 -21.21 -23.21
#